data_AF-A0A2S9FG69-F1
#
_entry.id   AF-A0A2S9FG69-F1
#
_cell.length_a   1.000
_cell.length_b   1.000
_cell.length_c   1.000
_cell.angle_alpha   90.00
_cell.angle_beta   90.00
_cell.angle_gamma   90.00
#
_symmetry.space_group_name_H-M   'P 1'
#
loop_
_entity.id
_entity.type
_entity.pdbx_description
1 polymer ?
#
loop_
_entity_poly.entity_id
_entity_poly.type
_entity_poly.pdbx_seq_one_letter_code
_entity_poly.pdbx_strand_id
1 'polypeptide(L)'
;RPVTTHGLAKLFDEASRQPCSTISLLNTDPSLLPIETVSIQVARSAKLASFNAYRKCCGFPPLRSFEDLTSNNDVREALKACYGGDIEKVEFFPGLFAEDVRPGATLPPLMATMVAVDAFSQALTNPLLDPNLFNKDTFSEAGMAVIASTASLADIVRRNIVGEKVDPLVSLTRRDIPGS
;
A
#
# COMPACT_ATOMS: atom_id res chain seq x y z
N ARG A 1 12.68 21.27 -10.68
CA ARG A 1 12.71 19.87 -11.16
C ARG A 1 13.70 19.10 -10.28
N PRO A 2 13.26 18.51 -9.16
CA PRO A 2 14.14 18.00 -8.11
C PRO A 2 15.18 16.98 -8.63
N VAL A 3 14.74 16.03 -9.48
CA VAL A 3 15.61 14.99 -10.06
C VAL A 3 16.78 15.59 -10.83
N THR A 4 16.53 16.53 -11.74
CA THR A 4 17.60 17.15 -12.57
C THR A 4 18.48 18.12 -11.79
N THR A 5 18.04 18.58 -10.62
CA THR A 5 18.77 19.56 -9.80
C THR A 5 19.58 18.90 -8.69
N HIS A 6 19.12 17.76 -8.16
CA HIS A 6 19.68 17.14 -6.96
C HIS A 6 20.23 15.73 -7.18
N GLY A 7 19.90 15.06 -8.29
CA GLY A 7 20.28 13.67 -8.53
C GLY A 7 19.35 12.67 -7.85
N LEU A 8 19.45 11.40 -8.24
CA LEU A 8 18.62 10.33 -7.68
C LEU A 8 19.11 9.92 -6.29
N ALA A 9 20.41 9.91 -6.05
CA ALA A 9 20.97 9.47 -4.79
C ALA A 9 20.42 10.30 -3.62
N LYS A 10 20.48 11.62 -3.74
CA LYS A 10 19.97 12.52 -2.70
C LYS A 10 18.46 12.33 -2.46
N LEU A 11 17.67 12.13 -3.52
CA LEU A 11 16.23 11.94 -3.39
C LEU A 11 15.86 10.61 -2.71
N PHE A 12 16.57 9.52 -3.01
CA PHE A 12 16.36 8.25 -2.33
C PHE A 12 16.79 8.30 -0.85
N ASP A 13 17.85 9.02 -0.52
CA ASP A 13 18.27 9.21 0.88
C ASP A 13 17.22 10.02 1.67
N GLU A 14 16.72 11.12 1.11
CA GLU A 14 15.68 11.94 1.73
C GLU A 14 14.37 11.15 1.89
N ALA A 15 13.92 10.46 0.83
CA ALA A 15 12.69 9.66 0.86
C ALA A 15 12.78 8.49 1.86
N SER A 16 13.94 7.86 2.00
CA SER A 16 14.14 6.77 2.97
C SER A 16 14.14 7.24 4.43
N ARG A 17 14.33 8.54 4.67
CA ARG A 17 14.36 9.15 6.01
C ARG A 17 13.05 9.81 6.38
N GLN A 18 12.26 10.26 5.40
CA GLN A 18 10.99 10.91 5.64
C GLN A 18 9.90 9.86 5.94
N PRO A 19 9.28 9.88 7.12
CA PRO A 19 8.21 8.94 7.42
C PRO A 19 6.98 9.23 6.55
N CYS A 20 6.39 8.17 6.01
CA CYS A 20 5.04 8.24 5.47
C CYS A 20 4.02 8.32 6.60
N SER A 21 2.86 8.90 6.31
CA SER A 21 1.73 8.94 7.22
C SER A 21 0.98 7.59 7.24
N THR A 22 0.19 7.36 8.30
CA THR A 22 -0.68 6.18 8.40
C THR A 22 -1.78 6.22 7.35
N ILE A 23 -2.08 5.07 6.74
CA ILE A 23 -3.23 4.93 5.84
C ILE A 23 -4.50 4.88 6.68
N SER A 24 -5.23 5.99 6.76
CA SER A 24 -6.47 6.10 7.53
C SER A 24 -7.35 7.26 7.03
N LEU A 25 -8.63 7.25 7.39
CA LEU A 25 -9.52 8.40 7.21
C LEU A 25 -9.00 9.63 7.96
N LEU A 26 -9.40 10.80 7.45
CA LEU A 26 -9.03 12.12 7.98
C LEU A 26 -7.51 12.38 8.01
N ASN A 27 -6.74 11.68 7.18
CA ASN A 27 -5.29 11.82 7.07
C ASN A 27 -4.81 12.11 5.63
N THR A 28 -5.73 12.44 4.73
CA THR A 28 -5.43 12.85 3.34
C THR A 28 -5.16 14.34 3.28
N ASP A 29 -4.10 14.75 2.57
CA ASP A 29 -3.80 16.16 2.34
C ASP A 29 -4.98 16.87 1.65
N PRO A 30 -5.34 18.11 2.06
CA PRO A 30 -6.46 18.84 1.47
C PRO A 30 -6.41 18.96 -0.06
N SER A 31 -5.21 19.03 -0.65
CA SER A 31 -5.04 19.11 -2.11
C SER A 31 -5.43 17.83 -2.84
N LEU A 32 -5.48 16.69 -2.14
CA LEU A 32 -5.81 15.37 -2.69
C LEU A 32 -7.28 14.95 -2.44
N LEU A 33 -8.03 15.69 -1.63
CA LEU A 33 -9.46 15.41 -1.37
C LEU A 33 -10.34 15.30 -2.64
N PRO A 34 -10.10 16.06 -3.73
CA PRO A 34 -10.83 15.86 -4.97
C PRO A 34 -10.66 14.44 -5.54
N ILE A 35 -9.47 13.83 -5.37
CA ILE A 35 -9.19 12.48 -5.84
C ILE A 35 -9.95 11.44 -4.99
N GLU A 36 -9.99 11.62 -3.67
CA GLU A 36 -10.80 10.77 -2.77
C GLU A 36 -12.28 10.76 -3.17
N THR A 37 -12.81 11.93 -3.52
CA THR A 37 -14.19 12.08 -3.99
C THR A 37 -14.42 11.27 -5.27
N VAL A 38 -13.49 11.34 -6.23
CA VAL A 38 -13.54 10.55 -7.46
C VAL A 38 -13.47 9.05 -7.15
N SER A 39 -12.61 8.61 -6.23
CA SER A 39 -12.52 7.20 -5.83
C SER A 39 -13.85 6.65 -5.29
N ILE A 40 -14.54 7.44 -4.45
CA ILE A 40 -15.88 7.09 -3.95
C ILE A 40 -16.90 7.03 -5.11
N GLN A 41 -16.86 7.98 -6.05
CA GLN A 41 -17.76 7.99 -7.21
C GLN A 41 -17.51 6.80 -8.14
N VAL A 42 -16.25 6.41 -8.35
CA VAL A 42 -15.88 5.21 -9.12
C VAL A 42 -16.42 3.96 -8.43
N ALA A 43 -16.25 3.83 -7.11
CA ALA A 43 -16.80 2.72 -6.34
C ALA A 43 -18.33 2.62 -6.47
N ARG A 44 -19.03 3.76 -6.39
CA ARG A 44 -20.49 3.83 -6.58
C ARG A 44 -20.92 3.47 -8.01
N SER A 45 -20.19 3.97 -9.01
CA SER A 45 -20.47 3.70 -10.43
C SER A 45 -20.26 2.22 -10.77
N ALA A 46 -19.25 1.61 -10.18
CA ALA A 46 -18.98 0.17 -10.26
C ALA A 46 -19.96 -0.67 -9.41
N LYS A 47 -20.86 -0.03 -8.65
CA LYS A 47 -21.82 -0.66 -7.74
C LYS A 47 -21.14 -1.63 -6.77
N LEU A 48 -20.01 -1.23 -6.21
CA LEU A 48 -19.32 -2.05 -5.21
C LEU A 48 -20.25 -2.30 -4.02
N ALA A 49 -20.19 -3.52 -3.48
CA ALA A 49 -20.94 -3.90 -2.30
C ALA A 49 -20.48 -3.14 -1.04
N SER A 50 -21.23 -3.26 0.06
CA SER A 50 -20.87 -2.64 1.33
C SER A 50 -19.55 -3.20 1.89
N PHE A 51 -18.94 -2.45 2.80
CA PHE A 51 -17.74 -2.89 3.50
C PHE A 51 -17.93 -4.26 4.18
N ASN A 52 -19.06 -4.48 4.86
CA ASN A 52 -19.39 -5.78 5.48
C ASN A 52 -19.51 -6.93 4.48
N ALA A 53 -19.97 -6.68 3.25
CA ALA A 53 -19.98 -7.70 2.20
C ALA A 53 -18.56 -8.14 1.82
N TYR A 54 -17.62 -7.19 1.71
CA TYR A 54 -16.21 -7.50 1.45
C TYR A 54 -15.54 -8.18 2.64
N ARG A 55 -15.85 -7.78 3.89
CA ARG A 55 -15.41 -8.51 5.08
C ARG A 55 -15.78 -9.98 5.00
N LYS A 56 -17.05 -10.27 4.72
CA LYS A 56 -17.56 -11.64 4.57
C LYS A 56 -16.86 -12.38 3.42
N CYS A 57 -16.64 -11.73 2.28
CA CYS A 57 -15.93 -12.30 1.14
C CYS A 57 -14.50 -12.73 1.52
N CYS A 58 -13.81 -11.93 2.33
CA CYS A 58 -12.47 -12.21 2.83
C CYS A 58 -12.44 -13.06 4.12
N GLY A 59 -13.56 -13.65 4.54
CA GLY A 59 -13.64 -14.54 5.70
C GLY A 59 -13.67 -13.84 7.07
N PHE A 60 -13.83 -12.52 7.11
CA PHE A 60 -13.99 -11.76 8.34
C PHE A 60 -15.46 -11.72 8.79
N PRO A 61 -15.74 -11.68 10.10
CA PRO A 61 -17.09 -11.43 10.58
C PRO A 61 -17.56 -10.03 10.17
N PRO A 62 -18.84 -9.86 9.82
CA PRO A 62 -19.41 -8.53 9.60
C PRO A 62 -19.37 -7.73 10.90
N LEU A 63 -19.14 -6.42 10.78
CA LEU A 63 -19.18 -5.50 11.90
C LEU A 63 -20.62 -5.28 12.34
N ARG A 64 -20.84 -5.12 13.65
CA ARG A 64 -22.18 -4.92 14.23
C ARG A 64 -22.41 -3.47 14.66
N SER A 65 -21.35 -2.67 14.72
CA SER A 65 -21.36 -1.29 15.18
C SER A 65 -20.21 -0.50 14.55
N PHE A 66 -20.24 0.82 14.63
CA PHE A 66 -19.12 1.66 14.17
C PHE A 66 -17.94 1.60 15.16
N GLU A 67 -18.21 1.23 16.41
CA GLU A 67 -17.23 0.90 17.44
C GLU A 67 -16.36 -0.30 17.03
N ASP A 68 -16.93 -1.29 16.33
CA ASP A 68 -16.18 -2.44 15.79
C ASP A 68 -15.30 -2.06 14.58
N LEU A 69 -15.64 -0.95 13.90
CA LEU A 69 -14.88 -0.47 12.73
C LEU A 69 -13.67 0.34 13.15
N THR A 70 -13.86 1.29 14.08
CA THR A 70 -12.83 2.27 14.43
C THR A 70 -12.88 2.71 15.88
N SER A 71 -11.68 2.81 16.47
CA SER A 71 -11.46 3.41 17.78
C SER A 71 -11.47 4.95 17.74
N ASN A 72 -11.35 5.57 16.56
CA ASN A 72 -11.37 7.02 16.39
C ASN A 72 -12.80 7.58 16.45
N ASN A 73 -13.07 8.42 17.46
CA ASN A 73 -14.41 9.00 17.68
C ASN A 73 -14.85 9.95 16.56
N ASP A 74 -13.94 10.76 16.00
CA ASP A 74 -14.27 11.72 14.95
C ASP A 74 -14.66 11.01 13.65
N VAL A 75 -13.92 9.95 13.30
CA VAL A 75 -14.25 9.07 12.16
C VAL A 75 -15.60 8.40 12.40
N ARG A 76 -15.84 7.90 13.62
CA ARG A 76 -17.08 7.21 13.98
C ARG A 76 -18.31 8.09 13.80
N GLU A 77 -18.28 9.31 14.34
CA GLU A 77 -19.41 10.22 14.28
C GLU A 77 -19.64 10.75 12.86
N ALA A 78 -18.57 10.99 12.09
CA ALA A 78 -18.68 11.33 10.68
C ALA A 78 -19.35 10.20 9.88
N LEU A 79 -18.95 8.94 10.08
CA LEU A 79 -19.55 7.80 9.40
C LEU A 79 -21.01 7.57 9.81
N LYS A 80 -21.34 7.70 11.10
CA LYS A 80 -22.73 7.62 11.57
C LYS A 80 -23.60 8.68 10.89
N ALA A 81 -23.10 9.91 10.78
CA ALA A 81 -23.82 10.99 10.09
C ALA A 81 -24.01 10.70 8.60
N CYS A 82 -22.98 10.21 7.90
CA CYS A 82 -23.05 9.91 6.47
C CYS A 82 -23.94 8.70 6.14
N TYR A 83 -23.99 7.70 7.00
CA TYR A 83 -24.68 6.42 6.75
C TYR A 83 -25.95 6.21 7.58
N GLY A 84 -26.43 7.26 8.27
CA GLY A 84 -27.67 7.21 9.06
C GLY A 84 -27.62 6.26 10.24
N GLY A 85 -26.43 6.09 10.84
CA GLY A 85 -26.22 5.18 11.97
C GLY A 85 -26.32 3.69 11.62
N ASP A 86 -26.30 3.33 10.34
CA ASP A 86 -26.43 1.95 9.87
C ASP A 86 -25.08 1.41 9.37
N ILE A 87 -24.47 0.51 10.14
CA ILE A 87 -23.15 -0.07 9.82
C ILE A 87 -23.16 -0.89 8.53
N GLU A 88 -24.30 -1.48 8.14
CA GLU A 88 -24.42 -2.29 6.92
C GLU A 88 -24.36 -1.43 5.66
N LYS A 89 -24.59 -0.11 5.78
CA LYS A 89 -24.55 0.84 4.66
C LYS A 89 -23.17 1.43 4.40
N VAL A 90 -22.19 1.21 5.29
CA VAL A 90 -20.84 1.73 5.10
C VAL A 90 -20.28 1.19 3.78
N GLU A 91 -19.94 2.09 2.87
CA GLU A 91 -19.41 1.76 1.56
C GLU A 91 -17.99 1.21 1.68
N PHE A 92 -17.60 0.40 0.69
CA PHE A 92 -16.30 -0.25 0.66
C PHE A 92 -15.13 0.74 0.83
N PHE A 93 -15.09 1.81 0.04
CA PHE A 93 -13.94 2.71 0.00
C PHE A 93 -13.75 3.46 1.35
N PRO A 94 -14.74 4.18 1.91
CA PRO A 94 -14.57 4.79 3.23
C PRO A 94 -14.33 3.76 4.35
N GLY A 95 -14.98 2.58 4.29
CA GLY A 95 -14.77 1.52 5.27
C GLY A 95 -13.33 1.01 5.32
N LEU A 96 -12.67 0.88 4.17
CA LEU A 96 -11.27 0.46 4.09
C LEU A 96 -10.31 1.38 4.86
N PHE A 97 -10.50 2.69 4.78
CA PHE A 97 -9.66 3.67 5.47
C PHE A 97 -10.13 3.96 6.91
N ALA A 98 -11.36 3.57 7.25
CA ALA A 98 -11.89 3.69 8.61
C ALA A 98 -11.37 2.58 9.53
N GLU A 99 -11.11 1.39 8.99
CA GLU A 99 -10.70 0.23 9.79
C GLU A 99 -9.37 0.50 10.50
N ASP A 100 -9.32 0.19 11.80
CA ASP A 100 -8.13 0.44 12.61
C ASP A 100 -6.92 -0.39 12.15
N VAL A 101 -5.76 0.26 12.10
CA VAL A 101 -4.47 -0.40 11.87
C VAL A 101 -3.97 -0.98 13.20
N ARG A 102 -3.70 -2.29 13.22
CA ARG A 102 -3.16 -2.96 14.41
C ARG A 102 -1.74 -2.48 14.73
N PRO A 103 -1.32 -2.45 16.01
CA PRO A 103 0.06 -2.14 16.36
C PRO A 103 1.06 -3.02 15.60
N GLY A 104 2.05 -2.38 14.97
CA GLY A 104 3.07 -3.06 14.15
C GLY A 104 2.64 -3.40 12.72
N ALA A 105 1.39 -3.15 12.32
CA ALA A 105 0.94 -3.29 10.95
C ALA A 105 0.98 -1.96 10.19
N THR A 106 1.10 -2.03 8.86
CA THR A 106 1.02 -0.86 7.97
C THR A 106 -0.38 -0.66 7.39
N LEU A 107 -1.15 -1.74 7.27
CA LEU A 107 -2.49 -1.75 6.67
C LEU A 107 -3.53 -2.32 7.64
N PRO A 108 -4.79 -1.87 7.56
CA PRO A 108 -5.91 -2.49 8.26
C PRO A 108 -6.11 -3.96 7.83
N PRO A 109 -6.69 -4.82 8.70
CA PRO A 109 -6.83 -6.25 8.44
C PRO A 109 -7.49 -6.63 7.11
N LEU A 110 -8.59 -5.99 6.72
CA LEU A 110 -9.26 -6.30 5.46
C LEU A 110 -8.40 -5.90 4.28
N MET A 111 -7.85 -4.68 4.32
CA MET A 111 -6.97 -4.16 3.27
C MET A 111 -5.74 -5.04 3.08
N ALA A 112 -5.09 -5.44 4.17
CA ALA A 112 -3.94 -6.35 4.14
C ALA A 112 -4.28 -7.69 3.48
N THR A 113 -5.45 -8.25 3.77
CA THR A 113 -5.90 -9.53 3.18
C THR A 113 -6.15 -9.38 1.68
N MET A 114 -6.84 -8.32 1.26
CA MET A 114 -7.11 -8.07 -0.16
C MET A 114 -5.82 -7.82 -0.95
N VAL A 115 -4.90 -7.02 -0.40
CA VAL A 115 -3.59 -6.77 -1.01
C VAL A 115 -2.77 -8.05 -1.10
N ALA A 116 -2.78 -8.91 -0.06
CA ALA A 116 -2.07 -10.18 -0.10
C ALA A 116 -2.63 -11.10 -1.20
N VAL A 117 -3.96 -11.24 -1.29
CA VAL A 117 -4.59 -12.06 -2.33
C VAL A 117 -4.23 -11.56 -3.73
N ASP A 118 -4.31 -10.25 -3.97
CA ASP A 118 -3.95 -9.65 -5.26
C ASP A 118 -2.45 -9.82 -5.57
N ALA A 119 -1.58 -9.45 -4.63
CA ALA A 119 -0.13 -9.53 -4.81
C ALA A 119 0.35 -10.96 -5.08
N PHE A 120 -0.15 -11.96 -4.33
CA PHE A 120 0.20 -13.35 -4.59
C PHE A 120 -0.42 -13.89 -5.87
N SER A 121 -1.65 -13.50 -6.21
CA SER A 121 -2.24 -13.90 -7.49
C SER A 121 -1.42 -13.38 -8.66
N GLN A 122 -0.98 -12.12 -8.62
CA GLN A 122 -0.15 -11.54 -9.68
C GLN A 122 1.27 -12.12 -9.69
N ALA A 123 1.90 -12.27 -8.53
CA ALA A 123 3.25 -12.83 -8.44
C ALA A 123 3.28 -14.27 -8.95
N LEU A 124 2.38 -15.14 -8.45
CA LEU A 124 2.36 -16.57 -8.77
C LEU A 124 1.90 -16.88 -10.19
N THR A 125 1.13 -15.98 -10.81
CA THR A 125 0.70 -16.14 -12.21
C THR A 125 1.65 -15.48 -13.22
N ASN A 126 2.73 -14.87 -12.75
CA ASN A 126 3.74 -14.31 -13.64
C ASN A 126 4.40 -15.45 -14.44
N PRO A 127 4.35 -15.43 -15.78
CA PRO A 127 4.99 -16.45 -16.62
C PRO A 127 6.48 -16.62 -16.34
N LEU A 128 7.15 -15.58 -15.81
CA LEU A 128 8.56 -15.64 -15.43
C LEU A 128 8.84 -16.49 -14.19
N LEU A 129 7.83 -17.09 -13.56
CA LEU A 129 8.02 -18.16 -12.59
C LEU A 129 8.08 -19.57 -13.23
N ASP A 130 7.75 -19.69 -14.51
CA ASP A 130 7.91 -20.95 -15.25
C ASP A 130 9.41 -21.20 -15.53
N PRO A 131 10.00 -22.34 -15.10
CA PRO A 131 11.40 -22.67 -15.39
C PRO A 131 11.75 -22.72 -16.89
N ASN A 132 10.75 -22.96 -17.76
CA ASN A 132 10.93 -22.94 -19.21
C ASN A 132 11.10 -21.52 -19.78
N LEU A 133 10.71 -20.49 -19.02
CA LEU A 133 10.90 -19.08 -19.38
C LEU A 133 11.97 -18.41 -18.52
N PHE A 134 12.11 -18.80 -17.25
CA PHE A 134 13.12 -18.27 -16.34
C PHE A 134 14.48 -18.95 -16.55
N ASN A 135 15.10 -18.68 -17.69
CA ASN A 135 16.39 -19.25 -18.05
C ASN A 135 17.24 -18.29 -18.89
N LYS A 136 18.48 -18.73 -19.16
CA LYS A 136 19.46 -17.95 -19.91
C LYS A 136 19.11 -17.73 -21.37
N ASP A 137 18.26 -18.54 -21.98
CA ASP A 137 17.86 -18.31 -23.37
C ASP A 137 16.90 -17.12 -23.46
N THR A 138 16.15 -16.85 -22.38
CA THR A 138 15.27 -15.68 -22.25
C THR A 138 16.03 -14.45 -21.75
N PHE A 139 16.90 -14.60 -20.74
CA PHE A 139 17.53 -13.47 -20.06
C PHE A 139 19.00 -13.24 -20.39
N SER A 140 19.64 -14.09 -21.20
CA SER A 140 21.09 -14.22 -21.34
C SER A 140 21.79 -14.64 -20.03
N GLU A 141 23.03 -15.14 -20.13
CA GLU A 141 23.84 -15.47 -18.96
C GLU A 141 24.13 -14.24 -18.09
N ALA A 142 24.40 -13.09 -18.73
CA ALA A 142 24.63 -11.84 -18.01
C ALA A 142 23.37 -11.35 -17.28
N GLY A 143 22.18 -11.45 -17.90
CA GLY A 143 20.93 -11.06 -17.26
C GLY A 143 20.56 -11.98 -16.09
N MET A 144 20.76 -13.29 -16.23
CA MET A 144 20.59 -14.24 -15.11
C MET A 144 21.51 -13.90 -13.94
N ALA A 145 22.77 -13.54 -14.20
CA ALA A 145 23.70 -13.10 -13.16
C ALA A 145 23.22 -11.81 -12.45
N VAL A 146 22.72 -10.82 -13.20
CA VAL A 146 22.17 -9.59 -12.64
C VAL A 146 20.94 -9.85 -11.78
N ILE A 147 20.03 -10.72 -12.22
CA ILE A 147 18.85 -11.11 -11.45
C ILE A 147 19.28 -11.78 -10.15
N ALA A 148 20.17 -12.77 -10.23
CA ALA A 148 20.66 -13.51 -9.06
C ALA A 148 21.40 -12.62 -8.05
N SER A 149 22.10 -11.57 -8.51
CA SER A 149 22.84 -10.65 -7.63
C SER A 149 22.00 -9.47 -7.12
N THR A 150 20.77 -9.28 -7.59
CA THR A 150 19.91 -8.16 -7.15
C THR A 150 18.99 -8.67 -6.04
N ALA A 151 19.28 -8.31 -4.78
CA ALA A 151 18.52 -8.78 -3.62
C ALA A 151 17.70 -7.67 -2.94
N SER A 152 17.93 -6.41 -3.29
CA SER A 152 17.31 -5.26 -2.64
C SER A 152 17.06 -4.09 -3.60
N LEU A 153 16.16 -3.18 -3.20
CA LEU A 153 15.99 -1.90 -3.88
C LEU A 153 17.29 -1.08 -3.86
N ALA A 154 18.10 -1.23 -2.81
CA ALA A 154 19.40 -0.55 -2.71
C ALA A 154 20.37 -0.98 -3.82
N ASP A 155 20.39 -2.28 -4.19
CA ASP A 155 21.23 -2.78 -5.29
C ASP A 155 20.82 -2.14 -6.62
N ILE A 156 19.50 -2.00 -6.84
CA ILE A 156 18.96 -1.35 -8.03
C ILE A 156 19.37 0.13 -8.07
N VAL A 157 19.18 0.86 -6.97
CA VAL A 157 19.53 2.30 -6.91
C VAL A 157 21.03 2.48 -7.12
N ARG A 158 21.89 1.75 -6.41
CA ARG A 158 23.35 1.88 -6.52
C ARG A 158 23.86 1.64 -7.93
N ARG A 159 23.27 0.69 -8.67
CA ARG A 159 23.63 0.42 -10.07
C ARG A 159 23.31 1.59 -11.02
N ASN A 160 22.37 2.46 -10.65
CA ASN A 160 21.86 3.54 -11.51
C ASN A 160 22.30 4.96 -11.11
N ILE A 161 23.07 5.11 -10.04
CA ILE A 161 23.58 6.42 -9.58
C ILE A 161 25.09 6.60 -9.81
N VAL A 162 25.67 5.83 -10.76
CA VAL A 162 27.09 5.90 -11.08
C VAL A 162 27.45 7.33 -11.51
N GLY A 163 28.42 7.94 -10.81
CA GLY A 163 28.84 9.33 -11.03
C GLY A 163 28.19 10.33 -10.07
N GLU A 164 27.17 9.94 -9.29
CA GLU A 164 26.69 10.73 -8.16
C GLU A 164 27.63 10.58 -6.95
N LYS A 165 27.79 11.65 -6.17
CA LYS A 165 28.76 11.71 -5.06
C LYS A 165 28.23 11.12 -3.74
N VAL A 166 26.93 10.87 -3.66
CA VAL A 166 26.24 10.47 -2.42
C VAL A 166 26.01 8.95 -2.46
N ASP A 167 26.37 8.25 -1.39
CA ASP A 167 25.90 6.87 -1.14
C ASP A 167 24.63 6.96 -0.27
N PRO A 168 23.44 6.72 -0.84
CA PRO A 168 22.20 6.99 -0.15
C PRO A 168 21.80 5.84 0.78
N LEU A 169 21.11 6.18 1.88
CA LEU A 169 20.25 5.22 2.53
C LEU A 169 19.09 4.87 1.58
N VAL A 170 18.89 3.59 1.34
CA VAL A 170 17.72 3.08 0.59
C VAL A 170 17.03 2.06 1.48
N SER A 171 15.85 2.42 1.99
CA SER A 171 15.06 1.57 2.88
C SER A 171 13.57 1.82 2.72
N LEU A 172 12.77 0.78 2.93
CA LEU A 172 11.31 0.87 3.03
C LEU A 172 10.83 0.86 4.49
N THR A 173 11.74 0.67 5.45
CA THR A 173 11.44 0.62 6.90
C THR A 173 12.44 1.46 7.70
N ARG A 174 12.04 1.87 8.91
CA ARG A 174 12.93 2.52 9.89
C ARG A 174 13.80 1.47 10.58
N ARG A 175 15.08 1.78 10.82
CA ARG A 175 16.00 0.90 11.60
C ARG A 175 15.87 1.05 13.13
N ASP A 176 15.12 2.04 13.58
CA ASP A 176 15.01 2.52 14.96
C ASP A 176 13.63 2.22 15.58
N ILE A 177 12.94 1.19 15.09
CA ILE A 177 11.82 0.56 15.81
C ILE A 177 12.27 -0.86 16.17
N PRO A 178 12.53 -1.16 17.46
CA PRO A 178 12.84 -2.52 17.87
C PRO A 178 11.66 -3.45 17.53
N GLY A 179 11.90 -4.47 16.70
CA GLY A 179 10.90 -5.50 16.37
C GLY A 179 10.20 -5.37 15.02
N SER A 180 10.68 -4.52 14.10
CA SER A 180 10.36 -4.65 12.66
C SER A 180 11.15 -5.77 12.00
#